data_AF-A0A087T6Z7-F1
#
_entry.id   AF-A0A087T6Z7-F1
#
_cell.length_a   1.000
_cell.length_b   1.000
_cell.length_c   1.000
_cell.angle_alpha   90.00
_cell.angle_beta   90.00
_cell.angle_gamma   90.00
#
_symmetry.space_group_name_H-M   'P 1'
#
loop_
_entity.id
_entity.type
_entity.pdbx_description
1 polymer ?
#
loop_
_entity_poly.entity_id
_entity_poly.type
_entity_poly.pdbx_seq_one_letter_code
_entity_poly.pdbx_strand_id
1 'polypeptide(L)' 'MVREVDLRSDTVTKPTPAMRQAMAEAVVGDDVYREDPTLL' A
#
# COMPACT_ATOMS: atom_id res chain seq x y z
N MET A 1 19.46 5.87 18.96
CA MET A 1 18.92 6.09 17.60
C MET A 1 17.99 7.28 17.66
N VAL A 2 18.30 8.38 16.97
CA VAL A 2 17.38 9.52 16.91
C VAL A 2 16.21 9.09 16.02
N ARG A 3 15.00 9.15 16.56
CA ARG A 3 13.78 8.97 15.78
C ARG A 3 13.56 10.28 15.05
N GLU A 4 13.77 10.29 13.74
CA GLU A 4 13.58 11.48 12.91
C GLU A 4 12.10 11.89 12.97
N VAL A 5 11.85 13.14 13.41
CA VAL A 5 10.49 13.70 13.51
C VAL A 5 10.29 14.62 12.31
N ASP A 6 9.65 14.09 11.28
CA ASP A 6 9.33 14.81 10.05
C ASP A 6 7.90 15.36 10.12
N LEU A 7 7.78 16.70 10.21
CA LEU A 7 6.50 17.42 10.34
C LEU A 7 6.10 18.17 9.06
N ARG A 8 6.76 17.91 7.93
CA ARG A 8 6.53 18.65 6.68
C ARG A 8 5.14 18.39 6.08
N SER A 9 4.71 17.12 6.07
CA SER A 9 3.42 16.68 5.52
C SER A 9 3.15 15.23 5.97
N ASP A 10 1.89 14.83 6.00
CA ASP A 10 1.41 13.45 6.14
C ASP A 10 1.78 12.52 4.96
N THR A 11 2.01 13.07 3.78
CA THR A 11 2.42 12.31 2.58
C THR A 11 3.78 11.61 2.72
N VAL A 12 4.58 11.96 3.72
CA VAL A 12 5.88 11.30 4.01
C VAL A 12 5.72 9.95 4.72
N THR A 13 4.49 9.58 5.09
CA THR A 13 4.19 8.28 5.71
C THR A 13 4.64 7.13 4.81
N LYS A 14 5.15 6.06 5.43
CA LYS A 14 5.59 4.85 4.74
C LYS A 14 4.63 3.71 5.09
N PRO A 15 4.41 2.74 4.18
CA PRO A 15 3.58 1.58 4.48
C PRO A 15 4.09 0.84 5.72
N THR A 16 3.18 0.32 6.54
CA THR A 16 3.55 -0.56 7.66
C THR A 16 3.99 -1.94 7.12
N PRO A 17 4.65 -2.79 7.94
CA PRO A 17 4.93 -4.17 7.54
C PRO A 17 3.66 -4.94 7.14
N ALA A 18 2.55 -4.77 7.86
CA ALA A 18 1.27 -5.40 7.53
C ALA A 18 0.71 -4.91 6.20
N MET A 19 0.80 -3.61 5.90
CA MET A 19 0.42 -3.07 4.59
C MET A 19 1.26 -3.68 3.47
N ARG A 20 2.59 -3.77 3.65
CA ARG A 20 3.47 -4.41 2.66
C ARG A 20 3.14 -5.88 2.43
N GLN A 21 2.82 -6.62 3.49
CA GLN A 21 2.42 -8.01 3.39
C GLN A 21 1.11 -8.17 2.62
N ALA A 22 0.09 -7.38 2.97
CA ALA A 22 -1.20 -7.40 2.27
C ALA A 22 -1.03 -7.07 0.78
N MET A 23 -0.20 -6.08 0.44
CA MET A 23 0.12 -5.75 -0.96
C MET A 23 0.83 -6.89 -1.69
N ALA A 24 1.74 -7.60 -1.02
CA ALA A 24 2.48 -8.71 -1.63
C ALA A 24 1.61 -9.96 -1.82
N GLU A 25 0.62 -10.16 -0.96
CA GLU A 25 -0.29 -11.31 -0.98
C GLU A 25 -1.57 -11.05 -1.81
N ALA A 26 -1.81 -9.81 -2.22
CA ALA A 26 -3.00 -9.45 -2.98
C ALA A 26 -3.08 -10.21 -4.31
N VAL A 27 -4.23 -10.82 -4.57
CA VAL A 27 -4.55 -11.35 -5.90
C VAL A 27 -4.89 -10.17 -6.80
N VAL A 28 -4.17 -10.04 -7.90
CA VAL A 28 -4.35 -8.96 -8.89
C VAL A 28 -4.95 -9.50 -10.19
N GLY A 29 -5.64 -8.64 -10.92
CA GLY A 29 -6.09 -8.91 -12.28
C GLY A 29 -5.98 -7.67 -13.17
N ASP A 30 -6.35 -7.79 -14.43
CA ASP A 30 -6.36 -6.64 -15.34
C ASP A 30 -7.61 -5.78 -15.12
N ASP A 31 -7.41 -4.52 -14.75
CA ASP A 31 -8.49 -3.57 -14.47
C ASP A 31 -9.28 -3.17 -15.74
N VAL A 32 -8.60 -3.05 -16.89
CA VAL A 32 -9.24 -2.67 -18.16
C VAL A 32 -10.18 -3.76 -18.64
N TYR A 33 -9.77 -5.03 -18.48
CA TYR A 33 -10.61 -6.19 -18.80
C TYR A 33 -11.52 -6.63 -17.64
N ARG A 34 -11.49 -5.92 -16.50
CA ARG A 34 -12.27 -6.21 -15.28
C ARG A 34 -12.02 -7.60 -14.69
N GLU A 35 -10.78 -8.06 -14.78
CA GLU A 35 -10.34 -9.33 -14.22
C GLU A 35 -9.81 -9.16 -12.79
N ASP A 36 -9.66 -7.92 -12.30
CA ASP A 36 -9.34 -7.69 -10.89
C ASP A 36 -10.48 -8.20 -9.98
N PRO A 37 -10.19 -9.09 -9.02
CA PRO A 37 -11.21 -9.76 -8.21
C PRO A 37 -11.97 -8.82 -7.28
N THR A 38 -11.53 -7.57 -7.13
CA THR A 38 -12.20 -6.56 -6.30
C THR A 38 -13.37 -5.87 -6.99
N LEU A 39 -13.56 -6.09 -8.30
CA LEU A 39 -14.53 -5.37 -9.13
C LEU A 39 -15.97 -5.92 -9.14
N LEU A 40 -16.28 -6.97 -8.35
CA LEU A 40 -17.61 -7.63 -8.18
C LEU A 40 -18.69 -7.32 -9.22
#